data_AF-A0A2V8JA77-F1
#
_entry.id   AF-A0A2V8JA77-F1
#
_cell.length_a   1.000
_cell.length_b   1.000
_cell.length_c   1.000
_cell.angle_alpha   90.00
_cell.angle_beta   90.00
_cell.angle_gamma   90.00
#
_symmetry.space_group_name_H-M   'P 1'
#
loop_
_entity.id
_entity.type
_entity.pdbx_description
1 polymer ?
#
loop_
_entity_poly.entity_id
_entity_poly.type
_entity_poly.pdbx_seq_one_letter_code
_entity_poly.pdbx_strand_id
1 'polypeptide(L)'
;MKKLLIVTLLALAFAVPGALFAQDHARFPTISPDKFSAKQQEFAKLLASSPRNGNVNNPPFKVYFRSPDFGLEAIRMSDYLRWGTGMESRLVELTILISARNWGSDYIWHAHYPAAVKGGLDPSVPADIAAGRKPTKLKADEAIIYNLLSEIYRDHKVSDAT
;
A
#
# COMPACT_ATOMS: atom_id res chain seq x y z
N MET A 1 10.98 -49.47 21.71
CA MET A 1 9.68 -49.25 21.03
C MET A 1 8.90 -48.03 21.57
N LYS A 2 8.80 -47.79 22.89
CA LYS A 2 8.11 -46.60 23.43
C LYS A 2 8.80 -45.24 23.16
N LYS A 3 10.12 -45.21 22.98
CA LYS A 3 10.87 -43.97 22.67
C LYS A 3 10.81 -43.56 21.19
N LEU A 4 10.39 -44.46 20.28
CA LEU A 4 10.25 -44.16 18.85
C LEU A 4 8.87 -43.56 18.52
N LEU A 5 7.86 -43.80 19.37
CA LEU A 5 6.51 -43.24 19.25
C LEU A 5 6.41 -41.78 19.71
N ILE A 6 7.33 -41.29 20.54
CA ILE A 6 7.33 -39.90 21.04
C ILE A 6 7.88 -38.93 19.98
N VAL A 7 8.78 -39.39 19.11
CA VAL A 7 9.39 -38.55 18.07
C VAL A 7 8.41 -38.29 16.91
N THR A 8 7.50 -39.23 16.60
CA THR A 8 6.48 -39.05 15.56
C THR A 8 5.35 -38.10 15.97
N LEU A 9 5.04 -38.00 17.27
CA LEU A 9 4.01 -37.09 17.79
C LEU A 9 4.46 -35.63 17.87
N LEU A 10 5.76 -35.36 18.04
CA LEU A 10 6.28 -33.98 17.98
C LEU A 10 6.40 -33.43 16.55
N ALA A 11 6.52 -34.28 15.54
CA ALA A 11 6.62 -33.87 14.14
C ALA A 11 5.27 -33.43 13.53
N LEU A 12 4.14 -33.89 14.08
CA LEU A 12 2.80 -33.45 13.62
C LEU A 12 2.39 -32.07 14.15
N ALA A 13 3.02 -31.55 15.21
CA ALA A 13 2.68 -30.24 15.77
C ALA A 13 3.16 -29.05 14.90
N PHE A 14 4.09 -29.30 13.96
CA PHE A 14 4.59 -28.30 13.02
C PHE A 14 3.98 -28.42 11.61
N ALA A 15 3.03 -29.34 11.41
CA ALA A 15 2.42 -29.63 10.11
C ALA A 15 1.05 -28.95 9.89
N VAL A 16 0.81 -27.78 10.52
CA VAL A 16 -0.31 -26.89 10.13
C VAL A 16 0.19 -25.48 9.78
N PRO A 17 1.07 -25.29 8.79
CA PRO A 17 1.25 -23.97 8.19
C PRO A 17 0.11 -23.75 7.18
N GLY A 18 -1.05 -23.31 7.66
CA GLY A 18 -2.15 -22.96 6.73
C GLY A 18 -3.45 -22.47 7.35
N ALA A 19 -3.72 -22.78 8.62
CA ALA A 19 -5.01 -22.46 9.24
C ALA A 19 -5.01 -21.27 10.21
N LEU A 20 -3.87 -20.58 10.35
CA LEU A 20 -3.72 -19.35 11.12
C LEU A 20 -3.34 -18.18 10.21
N PHE A 21 -3.97 -18.06 9.03
CA PHE A 21 -4.36 -16.71 8.66
C PHE A 21 -5.35 -16.27 9.73
N ALA A 22 -5.08 -15.15 10.40
CA ALA A 22 -6.07 -14.53 11.27
C ALA A 22 -7.42 -14.62 10.54
N GLN A 23 -8.39 -15.29 11.15
CA GLN A 23 -9.77 -15.24 10.69
C GLN A 23 -10.12 -13.76 10.66
N ASP A 24 -10.00 -13.14 9.48
CA ASP A 24 -10.51 -11.81 9.22
C ASP A 24 -12.02 -12.01 9.35
N HIS A 25 -12.55 -11.81 10.55
CA HIS A 25 -13.94 -11.40 10.72
C HIS A 25 -14.01 -10.09 9.96
N ALA A 26 -14.19 -10.19 8.63
CA ALA A 26 -13.82 -9.15 7.70
C ALA A 26 -14.43 -7.86 8.21
N ARG A 27 -13.60 -6.94 8.74
CA ARG A 27 -14.11 -5.71 9.38
C ARG A 27 -15.07 -4.97 8.45
N PHE A 28 -14.85 -5.16 7.14
CA PHE A 28 -15.73 -4.80 6.06
C PHE A 28 -16.00 -6.04 5.19
N PRO A 29 -17.09 -6.80 5.41
CA PRO A 29 -17.45 -7.90 4.50
C PRO A 29 -17.74 -7.39 3.09
N THR A 30 -17.46 -8.22 2.09
CA THR A 30 -17.80 -7.93 0.69
C THR A 30 -19.30 -7.75 0.54
N ILE A 31 -19.70 -6.68 -0.16
CA ILE A 31 -21.07 -6.49 -0.59
C ILE A 31 -21.21 -7.18 -1.94
N SER A 32 -22.27 -7.96 -2.13
CA SER A 32 -22.53 -8.64 -3.39
C SER A 32 -22.91 -7.61 -4.47
N PRO A 33 -22.43 -7.73 -5.73
CA PRO A 33 -22.70 -6.75 -6.79
C PRO A 33 -24.18 -6.48 -7.07
N ASP A 34 -25.05 -7.48 -6.91
CA ASP A 34 -26.51 -7.36 -7.04
C ASP A 34 -27.15 -6.46 -5.97
N LYS A 35 -26.41 -6.14 -4.90
CA LYS A 35 -26.85 -5.28 -3.79
C LYS A 35 -26.23 -3.89 -3.82
N PHE A 36 -25.49 -3.54 -4.87
CA PHE A 36 -24.89 -2.21 -4.97
C PHE A 36 -25.97 -1.14 -5.19
N SER A 37 -25.93 -0.09 -4.37
CA SER A 37 -26.61 1.16 -4.68
C SER A 37 -26.07 1.78 -5.98
N ALA A 38 -26.81 2.70 -6.59
CA ALA A 38 -26.37 3.40 -7.80
C ALA A 38 -24.99 4.07 -7.62
N LYS A 39 -24.73 4.69 -6.46
CA LYS A 39 -23.44 5.31 -6.13
C LYS A 39 -22.31 4.30 -5.97
N GLN A 40 -22.59 3.13 -5.40
CA GLN A 40 -21.62 2.03 -5.34
C GLN A 40 -21.30 1.47 -6.73
N GLN A 41 -22.28 1.37 -7.62
CA GLN A 41 -22.04 0.98 -9.02
C GLN A 41 -21.16 2.01 -9.74
N GLU A 42 -21.43 3.32 -9.56
CA GLU A 42 -20.60 4.41 -10.09
C GLU A 42 -19.15 4.28 -9.59
N PHE A 43 -18.96 4.13 -8.28
CA PHE A 43 -17.65 3.97 -7.66
C PHE A 43 -16.93 2.72 -8.19
N ALA A 44 -17.61 1.57 -8.28
CA ALA A 44 -17.02 0.33 -8.78
C ALA A 44 -16.54 0.47 -10.23
N LYS A 45 -17.35 1.13 -11.08
CA LYS A 45 -17.01 1.42 -12.48
C LYS A 45 -15.80 2.35 -12.58
N LEU A 46 -15.79 3.44 -11.81
CA LEU A 46 -14.67 4.39 -11.79
C LEU A 46 -13.38 3.68 -11.34
N LEU A 47 -13.44 2.92 -10.24
CA LEU A 47 -12.31 2.20 -9.68
C LEU A 47 -11.69 1.19 -10.65
N ALA A 48 -12.53 0.47 -11.40
CA ALA A 48 -12.09 -0.54 -12.37
C ALA A 48 -11.50 0.06 -13.65
N SER A 49 -11.69 1.37 -13.89
CA SER A 49 -11.23 2.04 -15.10
C SER A 49 -9.71 2.27 -15.09
N SER A 50 -9.12 2.31 -16.28
CA SER A 50 -7.73 2.75 -16.50
C SER A 50 -7.57 4.22 -16.04
N PRO A 51 -6.41 4.61 -15.46
CA PRO A 51 -5.18 3.84 -15.29
C PRO A 51 -5.15 2.96 -14.03
N ARG A 52 -6.16 3.03 -13.17
CA ARG A 52 -6.14 2.37 -11.86
C ARG A 52 -6.31 0.86 -11.93
N ASN A 53 -7.30 0.38 -12.69
CA ASN A 53 -7.63 -1.04 -12.80
C ASN A 53 -7.82 -1.72 -11.42
N GLY A 54 -8.52 -1.03 -10.50
CA GLY A 54 -8.69 -1.44 -9.11
C GLY A 54 -9.84 -2.41 -8.87
N ASN A 55 -9.94 -2.90 -7.64
CA ASN A 55 -11.00 -3.81 -7.19
C ASN A 55 -11.61 -3.30 -5.88
N VAL A 56 -12.95 -3.25 -5.81
CA VAL A 56 -13.68 -2.75 -4.62
C VAL A 56 -13.39 -3.55 -3.36
N ASN A 57 -12.94 -4.80 -3.49
CA ASN A 57 -12.59 -5.65 -2.35
C ASN A 57 -11.19 -5.35 -1.78
N ASN A 58 -10.35 -4.61 -2.51
CA ASN A 58 -9.03 -4.24 -2.03
C ASN A 58 -9.13 -3.05 -1.07
N PRO A 59 -8.34 -3.00 0.02
CA PRO A 59 -8.19 -1.76 0.78
C PRO A 59 -7.47 -0.68 -0.07
N PRO A 60 -7.71 0.62 0.20
CA PRO A 60 -8.72 1.15 1.11
C PRO A 60 -10.14 1.15 0.50
N PHE A 61 -10.30 0.76 -0.77
CA PHE A 61 -11.57 0.88 -1.50
C PHE A 61 -12.72 0.15 -0.84
N LYS A 62 -12.49 -1.03 -0.24
CA LYS A 62 -13.54 -1.76 0.51
C LYS A 62 -14.16 -0.95 1.66
N VAL A 63 -13.39 -0.01 2.22
CA VAL A 63 -13.84 0.91 3.26
C VAL A 63 -14.63 2.05 2.64
N TYR A 64 -14.07 2.70 1.62
CA TYR A 64 -14.72 3.80 0.90
C TYR A 64 -16.04 3.36 0.26
N PHE A 65 -16.14 2.09 -0.12
CA PHE A 65 -17.34 1.49 -0.68
C PHE A 65 -18.55 1.49 0.28
N ARG A 66 -18.31 1.67 1.58
CA ARG A 66 -19.37 1.87 2.58
C ARG A 66 -19.87 3.31 2.67
N SER A 67 -19.12 4.27 2.14
CA SER A 67 -19.49 5.69 2.01
C SER A 67 -19.20 6.14 0.57
N PRO A 68 -20.03 5.72 -0.40
CA PRO A 68 -19.68 5.83 -1.82
C PRO A 68 -19.57 7.28 -2.30
N ASP A 69 -20.29 8.23 -1.69
CA ASP A 69 -20.13 9.65 -2.02
C ASP A 69 -18.73 10.15 -1.66
N PHE A 70 -18.24 9.87 -0.45
CA PHE A 70 -16.85 10.16 -0.08
C PHE A 70 -15.87 9.39 -0.97
N GLY A 71 -16.15 8.12 -1.23
CA GLY A 71 -15.28 7.27 -2.03
C GLY A 71 -15.03 7.82 -3.43
N LEU A 72 -16.07 8.34 -4.08
CA LEU A 72 -15.95 8.94 -5.41
C LEU A 72 -15.00 10.12 -5.40
N GLU A 73 -15.11 11.01 -4.41
CA GLU A 73 -14.19 12.15 -4.26
C GLU A 73 -12.76 11.70 -3.91
N ALA A 74 -12.62 10.75 -2.98
CA ALA A 74 -11.33 10.23 -2.55
C ALA A 74 -10.55 9.56 -3.70
N ILE A 75 -11.23 8.80 -4.56
CA ILE A 75 -10.59 8.18 -5.73
C ILE A 75 -10.19 9.26 -6.74
N ARG A 76 -11.04 10.23 -7.06
CA ARG A 76 -10.68 11.30 -8.00
C ARG A 76 -9.47 12.10 -7.54
N MET A 77 -9.43 12.45 -6.25
CA MET A 77 -8.25 13.09 -5.65
C MET A 77 -7.02 12.19 -5.76
N SER A 78 -7.15 10.90 -5.41
CA SER A 78 -6.03 9.96 -5.50
C SER A 78 -5.53 9.77 -6.94
N ASP A 79 -6.43 9.74 -7.93
CA ASP A 79 -6.07 9.65 -9.34
C ASP A 79 -5.28 10.88 -9.80
N TYR A 80 -5.74 12.07 -9.42
CA TYR A 80 -5.01 13.32 -9.71
C TYR A 80 -3.61 13.32 -9.08
N LEU A 81 -3.49 12.96 -7.80
CA LEU A 81 -2.18 12.94 -7.12
C LEU A 81 -1.22 11.91 -7.72
N ARG A 82 -1.73 10.81 -8.29
CA ARG A 82 -0.89 9.76 -8.89
C ARG A 82 -0.51 10.01 -10.33
N TRP A 83 -1.41 10.60 -11.12
CA TRP A 83 -1.24 10.68 -12.58
C TRP A 83 -1.49 12.08 -13.17
N GLY A 84 -2.06 13.01 -12.40
CA GLY A 84 -2.43 14.35 -12.85
C GLY A 84 -1.46 15.47 -12.44
N THR A 85 -0.45 15.19 -11.62
CA THR A 85 0.51 16.20 -11.14
C THR A 85 1.59 16.57 -12.17
N GLY A 86 1.75 15.78 -13.22
CA GLY A 86 2.85 15.91 -14.20
C GLY A 86 4.20 15.40 -13.69
N MET A 87 4.29 14.89 -12.46
CA MET A 87 5.51 14.29 -11.93
C MET A 87 5.80 12.93 -12.58
N GLU A 88 7.09 12.58 -12.68
CA GLU A 88 7.47 11.23 -13.10
C GLU A 88 6.94 10.18 -12.11
N SER A 89 6.49 9.03 -12.64
CA SER A 89 5.96 7.91 -11.84
C SER A 89 6.90 7.52 -10.69
N ARG A 90 8.21 7.47 -10.94
CA ARG A 90 9.25 7.21 -9.93
C ARG A 90 9.16 8.12 -8.71
N LEU A 91 8.91 9.42 -8.92
CA LEU A 91 8.86 10.42 -7.86
C LEU A 91 7.55 10.33 -7.05
N VAL A 92 6.44 10.09 -7.75
CA VAL A 92 5.14 9.82 -7.13
C VAL A 92 5.23 8.57 -6.24
N GLU A 93 5.77 7.48 -6.79
CA GLU A 93 5.87 6.21 -6.06
C GLU A 93 6.88 6.28 -4.91
N LEU A 94 8.00 7.02 -5.05
CA LEU A 94 8.91 7.29 -3.93
C LEU A 94 8.20 8.02 -2.78
N THR A 95 7.40 9.05 -3.09
CA THR A 95 6.59 9.78 -2.10
C THR A 95 5.63 8.84 -1.37
N ILE A 96 4.98 7.94 -2.11
CA ILE A 96 4.06 6.96 -1.54
C ILE A 96 4.80 5.96 -0.64
N LEU A 97 5.97 5.46 -1.03
CA LEU A 97 6.73 4.49 -0.24
C LEU A 97 7.27 5.10 1.07
N ILE A 98 7.78 6.33 1.04
CA ILE A 98 8.22 7.04 2.25
C ILE A 98 7.02 7.22 3.20
N SER A 99 5.89 7.68 2.66
CA SER A 99 4.65 7.83 3.44
C SER A 99 4.18 6.51 4.04
N ALA A 100 4.16 5.44 3.23
CA ALA A 100 3.76 4.11 3.67
C ALA A 100 4.66 3.59 4.80
N ARG A 101 5.98 3.80 4.69
CA ARG A 101 6.91 3.42 5.75
C ARG A 101 6.67 4.21 7.04
N ASN A 102 6.48 5.53 6.93
CA ASN A 102 6.26 6.40 8.08
C ASN A 102 5.00 6.01 8.88
N TRP A 103 3.94 5.62 8.19
CA TRP A 103 2.67 5.21 8.81
C TRP A 103 2.57 3.71 9.12
N GLY A 104 3.64 2.92 8.90
CA GLY A 104 3.60 1.46 9.09
C GLY A 104 2.57 0.76 8.19
N SER A 105 2.30 1.32 7.01
CA SER A 105 1.27 0.85 6.10
C SER A 105 1.80 -0.19 5.12
N ASP A 106 1.94 -1.43 5.61
CA ASP A 106 2.46 -2.55 4.82
C ASP A 106 1.68 -2.80 3.53
N TYR A 107 0.34 -2.68 3.55
CA TYR A 107 -0.46 -2.89 2.34
C TYR A 107 -0.08 -1.91 1.22
N ILE A 108 0.00 -0.62 1.54
CA ILE A 108 0.40 0.42 0.58
C ILE A 108 1.83 0.16 0.11
N TRP A 109 2.75 -0.19 1.02
CA TRP A 109 4.11 -0.55 0.65
C TRP A 109 4.14 -1.66 -0.41
N HIS A 110 3.47 -2.78 -0.15
CA HIS A 110 3.45 -3.93 -1.06
C HIS A 110 2.77 -3.62 -2.40
N ALA A 111 1.71 -2.82 -2.39
CA ALA A 111 1.00 -2.43 -3.61
C ALA A 111 1.83 -1.48 -4.50
N HIS A 112 2.65 -0.63 -3.89
CA HIS A 112 3.37 0.44 -4.60
C HIS A 112 4.83 0.13 -4.90
N TYR A 113 5.46 -0.80 -4.16
CA TYR A 113 6.86 -1.19 -4.44
C TYR A 113 7.07 -1.65 -5.90
N PRO A 114 6.24 -2.54 -6.49
CA PRO A 114 6.41 -2.93 -7.88
C PRO A 114 6.22 -1.76 -8.86
N ALA A 115 5.31 -0.84 -8.54
CA ALA A 115 5.07 0.35 -9.35
C ALA A 115 6.27 1.30 -9.32
N ALA A 116 6.91 1.48 -8.17
CA ALA A 116 8.12 2.29 -8.02
C ALA A 116 9.27 1.76 -8.88
N VAL A 117 9.54 0.45 -8.80
CA VAL A 117 10.59 -0.21 -9.58
C VAL A 117 10.27 -0.13 -11.08
N LYS A 118 9.03 -0.40 -11.49
CA LYS A 118 8.58 -0.26 -12.88
C LYS A 118 8.67 1.18 -13.38
N GLY A 119 8.46 2.15 -12.50
CA GLY A 119 8.61 3.58 -12.77
C GLY A 119 10.06 4.04 -12.92
N GLY A 120 11.04 3.17 -12.65
CA GLY A 120 12.47 3.44 -12.81
C GLY A 120 13.19 3.84 -11.52
N LEU A 121 12.57 3.67 -10.35
CA LEU A 121 13.26 3.84 -9.06
C LEU A 121 14.31 2.73 -8.89
N ASP A 122 15.53 3.08 -8.50
CA ASP A 122 16.57 2.08 -8.20
C ASP A 122 16.07 1.19 -7.03
N PRO A 123 16.01 -0.15 -7.17
CA PRO A 123 15.48 -1.04 -6.14
C PRO A 123 16.19 -0.97 -4.77
N SER A 124 17.43 -0.48 -4.72
CA SER A 124 18.14 -0.26 -3.46
C SER A 124 17.56 0.89 -2.64
N VAL A 125 16.92 1.88 -3.28
CA VAL A 125 16.28 3.01 -2.60
C VAL A 125 15.13 2.55 -1.69
N PRO A 126 14.10 1.85 -2.17
CA PRO A 126 13.05 1.33 -1.30
C PRO A 126 13.57 0.27 -0.32
N ALA A 127 14.64 -0.48 -0.65
CA ALA A 127 15.26 -1.40 0.30
C ALA A 127 15.87 -0.68 1.51
N ASP A 128 16.56 0.45 1.30
CA ASP A 128 17.08 1.29 2.37
C ASP A 128 15.95 1.91 3.21
N ILE A 129 14.89 2.42 2.56
CA ILE A 129 13.70 2.96 3.26
C ILE A 129 13.04 1.88 4.13
N ALA A 130 12.84 0.67 3.60
CA ALA A 130 12.28 -0.46 4.37
C ALA A 130 13.11 -0.78 5.61
N ALA A 131 14.43 -0.68 5.48
CA ALA A 131 15.36 -0.90 6.59
C ALA A 131 15.50 0.31 7.54
N GLY A 132 14.76 1.40 7.31
CA GLY A 132 14.84 2.61 8.13
C GLY A 132 16.16 3.38 7.97
N ARG A 133 16.85 3.21 6.83
CA ARG A 133 18.10 3.93 6.52
C ARG A 133 17.84 5.03 5.51
N LYS A 134 18.73 6.03 5.50
CA LYS A 134 18.80 7.01 4.42
C LYS A 134 19.28 6.32 3.14
N PRO A 135 18.50 6.37 2.03
CA PRO A 135 18.94 5.77 0.78
C PRO A 135 20.19 6.45 0.23
N THR A 136 21.12 5.64 -0.26
CA THR A 136 22.45 6.11 -0.72
C THR A 136 22.51 6.43 -2.21
N LYS A 137 21.57 5.93 -3.01
CA LYS A 137 21.54 6.07 -4.47
C LYS A 137 20.41 6.99 -4.98
N LEU A 138 20.02 7.98 -4.17
CA LEU A 138 19.02 8.96 -4.60
C LEU A 138 19.58 9.81 -5.73
N LYS A 139 18.80 9.96 -6.80
CA LYS A 139 18.98 11.04 -7.77
C LYS A 139 18.70 12.39 -7.11
N ALA A 140 19.14 13.48 -7.75
CA ALA A 140 18.97 14.82 -7.20
C ALA A 140 17.49 15.18 -6.92
N ASP A 141 16.58 14.79 -7.82
CA ASP A 141 15.14 15.00 -7.66
C ASP A 141 14.51 14.12 -6.56
N GLU A 142 14.95 12.87 -6.44
CA GLU A 142 14.55 11.96 -5.36
C GLU A 142 15.03 12.43 -3.99
N ALA A 143 16.24 13.01 -3.93
CA ALA A 143 16.81 13.54 -2.71
C ALA A 143 15.99 14.70 -2.15
N ILE A 144 15.46 15.58 -3.03
CA ILE A 144 14.55 16.66 -2.62
C ILE A 144 13.30 16.07 -1.95
N ILE A 145 12.63 15.10 -2.60
CA ILE A 145 11.44 14.44 -2.03
C ILE A 145 11.76 13.75 -0.72
N TYR A 146 12.86 13.01 -0.66
CA TYR A 146 13.26 12.29 0.54
C TYR A 146 13.53 13.24 1.70
N ASN A 147 14.27 14.33 1.48
CA ASN A 147 14.59 15.30 2.52
C ASN A 147 13.32 16.01 3.00
N LEU A 148 12.48 16.50 2.08
CA LEU A 148 11.22 17.15 2.38
C LEU A 148 10.31 16.28 3.25
N LEU A 149 10.05 15.04 2.83
CA LEU A 149 9.16 14.15 3.57
C LEU A 149 9.79 13.68 4.88
N SER A 150 11.10 13.47 4.92
CA SER A 150 11.79 13.12 6.16
C SER A 150 11.68 14.23 7.20
N GLU A 151 11.80 15.50 6.79
CA GLU A 151 11.66 16.65 7.69
C GLU A 151 10.21 16.85 8.12
N ILE A 152 9.25 16.80 7.19
CA ILE A 152 7.81 16.87 7.50
C ILE A 152 7.42 15.82 8.54
N TYR A 153 7.87 14.57 8.38
CA TYR A 153 7.49 13.51 9.29
C TYR A 153 8.26 13.52 10.61
N ARG A 154 9.54 13.92 10.61
CA ARG A 154 10.35 13.99 11.84
C ARG A 154 9.99 15.21 12.70
N ASP A 155 9.85 16.37 12.07
CA ASP A 155 9.81 17.66 12.75
C ASP A 155 8.45 18.36 12.67
N HIS A 156 7.53 17.87 11.83
CA HIS A 156 6.27 18.53 11.51
C HIS A 156 6.45 19.97 10.99
N LYS A 157 7.63 20.27 10.43
CA LYS A 157 8.05 21.54 9.85
C LYS A 157 9.02 21.26 8.71
N VAL A 158 9.26 22.27 7.89
CA VAL A 158 10.26 22.26 6.81
C VAL A 158 11.07 23.54 6.94
N SER A 159 12.40 23.43 6.87
CA SER A 159 13.31 24.57 6.90
C SER A 159 13.50 25.16 5.52
N ASP A 160 13.87 26.45 5.46
CA ASP A 160 14.07 27.17 4.19
C ASP A 160 15.18 26.56 3.31
N ALA A 161 16.10 25.78 3.91
CA ALA A 161 17.17 25.13 3.18
C ALA A 161 16.75 23.84 2.45
N THR A 162 15.57 23.29 2.77
CA THR A 162 15.00 22.10 2.13
C THR A 162 14.17 22.49 0.91
#